data_AF-A0A9D8Q1U4-F1
#
_entry.id   AF-A0A9D8Q1U4-F1
#
_cell.length_a   1.000
_cell.length_b   1.000
_cell.length_c   1.000
_cell.angle_alpha   90.00
_cell.angle_beta   90.00
_cell.angle_gamma   90.00
#
_symmetry.space_group_name_H-M   'P 1'
#
loop_
_entity.id
_entity.type
_entity.pdbx_description
1 polymer ?
#
loop_
_entity_poly.entity_id
_entity_poly.type
_entity_poly.pdbx_seq_one_letter_code
_entity_poly.pdbx_strand_id
1 'polypeptide(L)'
;MPRNSPPAQPPASVATPAPTLRFASGRTEAASAEVAVEAAVNIVYGNLPYAVMMATPSDLEDFVVGFSLTEGIVRSGDEIKDIA
;
A
#
# COMPACT_ATOMS: atom_id res chain seq x y z
N MET A 1 -1.63 16.56 -21.44
CA MET A 1 -1.64 16.83 -19.98
C MET A 1 -0.30 16.38 -19.43
N PRO A 2 0.33 17.11 -18.50
CA PRO A 2 1.56 16.63 -17.88
C PRO A 2 1.24 15.32 -17.15
N ARG A 3 2.03 14.27 -17.41
CA ARG A 3 1.94 13.03 -16.64
C ARG A 3 2.34 13.38 -15.22
N ASN A 4 1.43 13.24 -14.27
CA ASN A 4 1.79 13.33 -12.86
C ASN A 4 2.67 12.10 -12.61
N SER A 5 3.96 12.28 -12.32
CA SER A 5 4.76 11.14 -11.86
C SER A 5 4.23 10.76 -10.49
N PRO A 6 3.97 9.47 -10.21
CA PRO A 6 3.59 9.07 -8.87
C PRO A 6 4.71 9.51 -7.90
N PRO A 7 4.37 10.03 -6.71
CA PRO A 7 5.37 10.32 -5.70
C PRO A 7 6.18 9.04 -5.43
N ALA A 8 7.47 9.21 -5.12
CA ALA A 8 8.33 8.08 -4.80
C ALA A 8 7.69 7.23 -3.69
N GLN A 9 7.33 6.00 -4.06
CA GLN A 9 6.61 5.10 -3.17
C GLN A 9 7.57 4.62 -2.07
N PRO A 10 7.19 4.72 -0.78
CA PRO A 10 8.01 4.19 0.29
C PRO A 10 8.16 2.66 0.16
N PRO A 11 9.21 2.05 0.72
CA PRO A 11 9.42 0.61 0.62
C PRO A 11 8.27 -0.16 1.30
N ALA A 12 7.96 -1.35 0.77
CA ALA A 12 6.91 -2.22 1.30
C ALA A 12 7.25 -2.82 2.68
N SER A 13 8.53 -2.89 3.04
CA SER A 13 9.00 -3.31 4.36
C SER A 13 10.22 -2.50 4.79
N VAL A 14 10.48 -2.46 6.10
CA VAL A 14 11.65 -1.83 6.70
C VAL A 14 12.26 -2.75 7.75
N ALA A 15 13.57 -2.99 7.62
CA ALA A 15 14.38 -3.63 8.64
C ALA A 15 14.44 -2.74 9.89
N THR A 16 13.81 -3.18 10.98
CA THR A 16 13.74 -2.43 12.23
C THR A 16 14.37 -3.21 13.36
N PRO A 17 15.27 -2.62 14.17
CA PRO A 17 15.75 -3.23 15.40
C PRO A 17 14.58 -3.49 16.35
N ALA A 18 14.32 -4.75 16.69
CA ALA A 18 13.23 -5.13 17.57
C ALA A 18 13.67 -6.24 18.56
N PRO A 19 13.28 -6.17 19.83
CA PRO A 19 13.47 -7.28 20.75
C PRO A 19 12.62 -8.46 20.26
N THR A 20 13.29 -9.54 19.85
CA THR A 20 12.59 -10.72 19.35
C THR A 20 12.55 -11.77 20.47
N LEU A 21 11.34 -12.16 20.87
CA LEU A 21 11.14 -13.27 21.80
C LEU A 21 10.85 -14.55 21.01
N ARG A 22 11.76 -15.52 21.06
CA ARG A 22 11.53 -16.85 20.48
C ARG A 22 11.03 -17.79 21.59
N PHE A 23 9.75 -18.19 21.50
CA PHE A 23 9.04 -18.94 22.54
C PHE A 23 9.62 -20.34 22.87
N ALA A 24 10.62 -20.83 22.14
CA ALA A 24 11.28 -22.12 22.43
C ALA A 24 12.62 -21.99 23.17
N SER A 25 13.31 -20.86 23.10
CA SER A 25 14.64 -20.68 23.73
C SER A 25 14.58 -19.94 25.05
N GLY A 26 13.45 -19.30 25.39
CA GLY A 26 13.32 -18.45 26.59
C GLY A 26 14.24 -17.23 26.59
N ARG A 27 14.93 -16.97 25.46
CA ARG A 27 15.91 -15.90 25.29
C ARG A 27 15.29 -14.78 24.47
N THR A 28 15.38 -13.57 24.99
CA THR A 28 15.14 -12.34 24.23
C THR A 28 16.48 -11.87 23.70
N GLU A 29 16.60 -11.73 22.39
CA GLU A 29 17.79 -11.20 21.75
C GLU A 29 17.40 -10.01 20.86
N ALA A 30 18.22 -8.96 20.86
CA ALA A 30 18.04 -7.84 19.95
C ALA A 30 18.41 -8.33 18.54
N ALA A 31 17.44 -8.30 17.63
CA ALA A 31 17.63 -8.70 16.24
C ALA A 31 16.98 -7.66 15.32
N SER A 32 17.42 -7.61 14.07
CA SER A 32 16.68 -6.89 13.04
C SER A 32 15.48 -7.74 12.62
N ALA A 33 14.30 -7.13 12.57
CA ALA A 33 13.09 -7.74 12.04
C ALA A 33 12.63 -6.96 10.81
N GLU A 34 12.30 -7.67 9.73
CA GLU A 34 11.57 -7.08 8.61
C GLU A 34 10.13 -6.85 9.03
N VAL A 35 9.69 -5.59 8.97
CA VAL A 35 8.31 -5.20 9.31
C VAL A 35 7.67 -4.61 8.06
N ALA A 36 6.47 -5.11 7.73
CA ALA A 36 5.69 -4.56 6.63
C ALA A 36 5.31 -3.10 6.92
N VAL A 37 5.41 -2.25 5.92
CA VAL A 37 4.95 -0.86 6.00
C VAL A 37 3.44 -0.83 5.77
N GLU A 38 2.75 -0.09 6.62
CA GLU A 38 1.33 0.24 6.48
C GLU A 38 1.22 1.75 6.33
N ALA A 39 0.79 2.21 5.16
CA ALA A 39 0.76 3.63 4.80
C ALA A 39 -0.66 4.05 4.39
N ALA A 40 -1.00 5.31 4.67
CA ALA A 40 -2.24 5.90 4.20
C ALA A 40 -2.16 6.18 2.69
N VAL A 41 -3.02 5.54 1.92
CA VAL A 41 -3.17 5.69 0.48
C VAL A 41 -4.46 6.45 0.20
N ASN A 42 -4.35 7.64 -0.39
CA ASN A 42 -5.50 8.44 -0.81
C ASN A 42 -5.92 8.06 -2.23
N ILE A 43 -7.14 7.56 -2.40
CA ILE A 43 -7.73 7.21 -3.69
C ILE A 43 -8.55 8.38 -4.19
N VAL A 44 -8.17 8.91 -5.35
CA VAL A 44 -8.80 10.08 -5.96
C VAL A 44 -9.28 9.71 -7.36
N TYR A 45 -10.57 9.88 -7.62
CA TYR A 45 -11.13 9.74 -8.98
C TYR A 45 -11.24 11.12 -9.62
N GLY A 46 -10.44 11.36 -10.65
CA GLY A 46 -10.30 12.68 -11.26
C GLY A 46 -9.74 13.69 -10.27
N ASN A 47 -10.58 14.57 -9.75
CA ASN A 47 -10.22 15.59 -8.75
C ASN A 47 -10.98 15.44 -7.43
N LEU A 48 -11.70 14.34 -7.23
CA LEU A 48 -12.52 14.10 -6.05
C LEU A 48 -11.89 13.01 -5.17
N PRO A 49 -11.46 13.32 -3.93
CA PRO A 49 -11.02 12.29 -2.99
C PRO A 49 -12.20 11.39 -2.64
N TYR A 50 -11.99 10.08 -2.72
CA TYR A 50 -13.03 9.08 -2.49
C TYR A 50 -12.83 8.35 -1.17
N ALA A 51 -11.62 7.85 -0.94
CA ALA A 51 -11.28 7.10 0.25
C ALA A 51 -9.80 7.25 0.63
N VAL A 52 -9.50 6.99 1.90
CA VAL A 52 -8.13 6.78 2.37
C VAL A 52 -8.06 5.39 2.99
N MET A 53 -7.15 4.56 2.50
CA MET A 53 -6.97 3.18 2.95
C MET A 53 -5.59 3.03 3.57
N MET A 54 -5.49 2.25 4.64
CA MET A 54 -4.20 1.77 5.12
C MET A 54 -3.79 0.57 4.26
N ALA A 55 -2.65 0.66 3.59
CA ALA A 55 -2.17 -0.38 2.68
C ALA A 55 -0.65 -0.47 2.69
N THR A 56 -0.13 -1.63 2.27
CA THR A 56 1.28 -1.74 1.94
C THR A 56 1.57 -0.90 0.70
N PRO A 57 2.63 -0.06 0.71
CA PRO A 57 2.99 0.77 -0.43
C PRO A 57 3.72 -0.08 -1.47
N SER A 58 3.01 -1.03 -2.07
CA SER A 58 3.40 -1.77 -3.28
C SER A 58 2.18 -2.02 -4.15
N ASP A 59 2.38 -2.17 -5.47
CA ASP A 59 1.34 -2.59 -6.43
C ASP A 59 0.02 -1.79 -6.34
N LEU A 60 0.13 -0.46 -6.16
CA LEU A 60 -1.03 0.39 -5.90
C LEU A 60 -1.97 0.55 -7.11
N GLU A 61 -1.45 0.37 -8.33
CA GLU A 61 -2.28 0.34 -9.54
C GLU A 61 -3.23 -0.86 -9.52
N ASP A 62 -2.71 -2.06 -9.24
CA ASP A 62 -3.53 -3.27 -9.11
C ASP A 62 -4.52 -3.15 -7.94
N PHE A 63 -4.06 -2.57 -6.82
CA PHE A 63 -4.91 -2.30 -5.67
C PHE A 63 -6.10 -1.39 -6.04
N VAL A 64 -5.87 -0.27 -6.73
CA VAL A 64 -6.96 0.66 -7.07
C VAL A 64 -7.91 0.07 -8.11
N VAL A 65 -7.43 -0.74 -9.06
CA VAL A 65 -8.30 -1.47 -10.00
C VAL A 65 -9.21 -2.43 -9.23
N GLY A 66 -8.65 -3.25 -8.35
CA GLY A 66 -9.41 -4.19 -7.53
C GLY A 66 -10.40 -3.50 -6.59
N PHE A 67 -9.98 -2.40 -5.96
CA PHE A 67 -10.84 -1.56 -5.13
C PHE A 67 -12.02 -0.99 -5.93
N SER A 68 -11.75 -0.45 -7.11
CA SER A 68 -12.78 0.16 -7.98
C SER A 68 -13.84 -0.84 -8.41
N LEU A 69 -13.44 -2.08 -8.70
CA LEU A 69 -14.36 -3.17 -9.04
C LEU A 69 -15.17 -3.63 -7.82
N THR A 70 -14.51 -3.80 -6.67
CA THR A 70 -15.14 -4.30 -5.44
C THR A 70 -16.19 -3.34 -4.90
N GLU A 71 -15.92 -2.04 -4.94
CA GLU A 71 -16.85 -0.99 -4.53
C GLU A 71 -17.93 -0.67 -5.59
N GLY A 72 -17.87 -1.31 -6.75
CA GLY A 72 -18.81 -1.09 -7.85
C GLY A 72 -18.72 0.30 -8.49
N ILE A 73 -17.57 0.97 -8.35
CA ILE A 73 -17.27 2.27 -8.95
C ILE A 73 -17.16 2.13 -10.47
N VAL A 74 -16.60 1.02 -10.93
CA VAL A 74 -16.59 0.59 -12.33
C VAL A 74 -17.14 -0.84 -12.44
N ARG A 75 -17.71 -1.21 -13.60
CA ARG A 75 -18.19 -2.58 -13.85
C ARG A 75 -17.14 -3.45 -14.53
N SER A 76 -16.16 -2.84 -15.18
CA SER A 76 -15.05 -3.51 -15.86
C SER A 76 -13.78 -2.66 -15.80
N GLY A 77 -12.62 -3.31 -15.92
CA GLY A 77 -11.32 -2.62 -15.95
C GLY A 77 -11.18 -1.64 -17.11
N ASP A 78 -11.85 -1.90 -18.24
CA ASP A 78 -11.81 -1.04 -19.44
C ASP A 78 -12.43 0.35 -19.23
N GLU A 79 -13.21 0.54 -18.16
CA GLU A 79 -13.75 1.86 -17.79
C GLU A 79 -12.70 2.77 -17.14
N ILE A 80 -11.56 2.20 -16.69
CA ILE A 80 -10.42 2.94 -16.14
C ILE A 80 -9.54 3.41 -17.28
N LYS A 81 -9.53 4.72 -17.52
CA LYS A 81 -8.83 5.31 -18.67
C LYS A 81 -7.33 5.49 -18.45
N ASP A 82 -6.94 5.79 -17.21
CA ASP A 82 -5.55 6.08 -16.83
C ASP A 82 -5.41 5.97 -15.31
N ILE A 83 -4.21 5.64 -14.84
CA ILE A 83 -3.79 5.64 -13.42
C ILE A 83 -2.45 6.36 -13.36
N ALA A 84 -2.28 7.25 -12.38
CA ALA A 84 -1.13 8.15 -12.25
C ALA A 84 -0.48 8.08 -10.87
#